data_AF-A0AA36J9S7-F1
#
_entry.id   AF-A0AA36J9S7-F1
#
_cell.length_a   1.000
_cell.length_b   1.000
_cell.length_c   1.000
_cell.angle_alpha   90.00
_cell.angle_beta   90.00
_cell.angle_gamma   90.00
#
_symmetry.space_group_name_H-M   'P 1'
#
loop_
_entity.id
_entity.type
_entity.pdbx_description
1 polymer ?
#
loop_
_entity_poly.entity_id
_entity_poly.type
_entity_poly.pdbx_seq_one_letter_code
_entity_poly.pdbx_strand_id
1 'polypeptide(L)'
;MKRLACLVPLLLLVRFSCFSVPDGTGRRRYGLQELPEVSAKDIDQGDGSGALVSKVLEAGVRLLLRRYDDVTVRVQSRWDQLIRGRVEAVHLAGENWCTKLGLRARALRVAALRGAALDYGELLQGRVTLTEAAQGWAEAVFDAEEFADFLVYPQVAAAAPELEGAQFRFCGSVEISSADETLTFQGSHAGDLFRGTLSCGDGTQPQVSLHGDIDEARRVALERALASFFRSLYVDLAGVCLSFERLRFGKDVAAVLLKAEIRRIPNPFRDRI
;
A
#
# COMPACT_ATOMS: atom_id res chain seq x y z
N MET A 1 5.74 39.46 -0.50
CA MET A 1 4.61 38.64 -0.98
C MET A 1 5.06 37.20 -1.28
N LYS A 2 5.25 36.34 -0.27
CA LYS A 2 5.62 34.92 -0.48
C LYS A 2 5.13 34.06 0.68
N ARG A 3 3.85 33.64 0.69
CA ARG A 3 3.33 32.58 1.57
C ARG A 3 2.08 31.98 0.92
N LEU A 4 2.21 30.79 0.32
CA LEU A 4 1.11 29.89 -0.11
C LEU A 4 1.74 28.67 -0.79
N ALA A 5 2.31 27.74 -0.01
CA ALA A 5 2.78 26.44 -0.52
C ALA A 5 3.18 25.49 0.63
N CYS A 6 2.26 25.13 1.51
CA CYS A 6 2.51 24.03 2.45
C CYS A 6 1.18 23.35 2.74
N LEU A 7 0.94 22.16 2.17
CA LEU A 7 -0.15 21.26 2.60
C LEU A 7 -0.15 19.91 1.85
N VAL A 8 1.03 19.35 1.59
CA VAL A 8 1.23 18.44 0.44
C VAL A 8 1.50 16.93 0.68
N PRO A 9 1.89 16.38 1.83
CA PRO A 9 2.26 14.97 1.86
C PRO A 9 1.33 14.21 2.76
N LEU A 10 0.28 13.64 2.19
CA LEU A 10 -0.47 12.60 2.87
C LEU A 10 -0.08 11.19 2.40
N LEU A 11 0.65 11.03 1.30
CA LEU A 11 1.09 9.70 0.85
C LEU A 11 2.44 9.75 0.15
N LEU A 12 3.39 8.95 0.67
CA LEU A 12 4.60 8.44 0.01
C LEU A 12 5.74 9.48 -0.04
N LEU A 13 6.83 9.35 0.73
CA LEU A 13 7.98 8.47 0.43
C LEU A 13 9.07 8.49 1.56
N VAL A 14 9.71 7.34 1.88
CA VAL A 14 11.17 7.10 2.13
C VAL A 14 11.70 6.32 3.37
N ARG A 15 12.70 5.48 3.02
CA ARG A 15 13.86 4.77 3.66
C ARG A 15 13.73 3.96 4.96
N PHE A 16 14.19 2.72 4.77
CA PHE A 16 14.49 1.59 5.65
C PHE A 16 14.94 1.84 7.10
N SER A 17 14.35 1.04 7.98
CA SER A 17 15.07 0.24 8.97
C SER A 17 14.37 -1.12 9.08
N CYS A 18 15.08 -2.21 8.77
CA CYS A 18 14.55 -3.57 8.91
C CYS A 18 14.27 -3.87 10.37
N PHE A 19 13.02 -4.23 10.70
CA PHE A 19 12.66 -4.78 11.99
C PHE A 19 11.94 -6.11 11.77
N SER A 20 12.53 -7.19 12.30
CA SER A 20 11.94 -8.53 12.28
C SER A 20 10.73 -8.52 13.23
N VAL A 21 9.54 -8.82 12.71
CA VAL A 21 8.31 -8.95 13.50
C VAL A 21 8.22 -10.37 14.08
N PRO A 22 7.93 -10.55 15.38
CA PRO A 22 7.75 -11.87 15.96
C PRO A 22 6.36 -12.44 15.65
N ASP A 23 6.30 -13.75 15.40
CA ASP A 23 5.07 -14.51 15.17
C ASP A 23 4.07 -14.35 16.33
N GLY A 24 2.91 -13.76 16.03
CA GLY A 24 1.81 -13.56 16.97
C GLY A 24 0.53 -14.19 16.43
N THR A 25 0.26 -15.43 16.84
CA THR A 25 -0.97 -16.18 16.59
C THR A 25 -2.17 -15.52 17.28
N GLY A 26 -2.85 -14.64 16.55
CA GLY A 26 -4.09 -14.00 16.99
C GLY A 26 -5.09 -13.87 15.85
N ARG A 27 -5.61 -15.00 15.34
CA ARG A 27 -6.69 -15.02 14.35
C ARG A 27 -7.99 -14.48 14.96
N ARG A 28 -8.24 -13.18 14.86
CA ARG A 28 -9.62 -12.66 14.86
C ARG A 28 -10.19 -12.91 13.47
N ARG A 29 -11.25 -13.72 13.39
CA ARG A 29 -12.10 -13.81 12.20
C ARG A 29 -12.78 -12.45 12.02
N TYR A 30 -12.22 -11.60 11.18
CA TYR A 30 -12.99 -10.55 10.56
C TYR A 30 -13.88 -11.27 9.54
N GLY A 31 -15.17 -11.38 9.87
CA GLY A 31 -16.15 -11.88 8.92
C GLY A 31 -16.07 -11.04 7.65
N LEU A 32 -16.15 -11.72 6.51
CA LEU A 32 -16.48 -11.15 5.22
C LEU A 32 -17.79 -10.38 5.35
N GLN A 33 -17.71 -9.12 5.78
CA GLN A 33 -18.56 -8.12 5.17
C GLN A 33 -17.93 -7.89 3.81
N GLU A 34 -18.71 -8.06 2.75
CA GLU A 34 -18.52 -7.26 1.55
C GLU A 34 -18.10 -5.90 2.03
N LEU A 35 -16.90 -5.44 1.64
CA LEU A 35 -16.46 -4.07 1.88
C LEU A 35 -17.70 -3.24 1.64
N PRO A 36 -18.20 -2.44 2.61
CA PRO A 36 -19.35 -1.61 2.31
C PRO A 36 -18.95 -0.92 1.03
N GLU A 37 -19.67 -1.20 -0.06
CA GLU A 37 -19.71 -0.29 -1.17
C GLU A 37 -20.21 0.95 -0.48
N VAL A 38 -19.27 1.80 -0.06
CA VAL A 38 -19.62 3.03 0.57
C VAL A 38 -20.13 3.81 -0.60
N SER A 39 -21.42 3.62 -0.85
CA SER A 39 -22.15 4.21 -1.94
C SER A 39 -21.81 5.67 -1.85
N ALA A 40 -21.33 6.22 -2.97
CA ALA A 40 -20.89 7.61 -3.00
C ALA A 40 -21.99 8.57 -2.47
N LYS A 41 -23.25 8.10 -2.42
CA LYS A 41 -24.45 8.76 -1.87
C LYS A 41 -24.61 8.72 -0.34
N ASP A 42 -24.09 7.74 0.39
CA ASP A 42 -24.36 7.60 1.84
C ASP A 42 -23.37 8.37 2.75
N ILE A 43 -22.42 9.10 2.16
CA ILE A 43 -21.34 9.83 2.88
C ILE A 43 -21.57 11.35 2.92
N ASP A 44 -22.65 11.88 2.34
CA ASP A 44 -22.78 13.32 2.04
C ASP A 44 -23.35 14.19 3.18
N GLN A 45 -23.40 13.68 4.43
CA GLN A 45 -23.93 14.43 5.59
C GLN A 45 -22.85 15.07 6.48
N GLY A 46 -21.65 15.32 5.94
CA GLY A 46 -20.61 16.05 6.66
C GLY A 46 -20.91 17.55 6.67
N ASP A 47 -20.87 18.17 7.86
CA ASP A 47 -20.81 19.63 7.95
C ASP A 47 -19.60 20.13 7.11
N GLY A 48 -19.75 21.24 6.37
CA GLY A 48 -18.82 21.63 5.28
C GLY A 48 -17.35 21.84 5.66
N SER A 49 -16.98 21.67 6.93
CA SER A 49 -15.62 21.80 7.44
C SER A 49 -14.68 20.68 6.98
N GLY A 50 -15.17 19.46 6.78
CA GLY A 50 -14.41 18.36 6.19
C GLY A 50 -13.95 18.63 4.75
N ALA A 51 -14.65 19.50 4.02
CA ALA A 51 -14.35 19.81 2.63
C ALA A 51 -13.02 20.57 2.47
N LEU A 52 -12.69 21.48 3.38
CA LEU A 52 -11.43 22.23 3.35
C LEU A 52 -10.22 21.30 3.54
N VAL A 53 -10.27 20.45 4.56
CA VAL A 53 -9.23 19.44 4.81
C VAL A 53 -9.11 18.51 3.61
N SER A 54 -10.23 18.05 3.03
CA SER A 54 -10.24 17.20 1.84
C SER A 54 -9.51 17.83 0.65
N LYS A 55 -9.80 19.11 0.32
CA LYS A 55 -9.19 19.80 -0.83
C LYS A 55 -7.68 19.97 -0.68
N VAL A 56 -7.29 20.24 0.55
CA VAL A 56 -5.91 20.38 0.96
C VAL A 56 -5.16 19.06 0.79
N LEU A 57 -5.72 17.96 1.27
CA LEU A 57 -5.16 16.62 1.11
C LEU A 57 -5.11 16.18 -0.36
N GLU A 58 -6.17 16.45 -1.12
CA GLU A 58 -6.27 16.19 -2.56
C GLU A 58 -5.14 16.91 -3.34
N ALA A 59 -4.94 18.21 -3.09
CA ALA A 59 -3.85 18.98 -3.70
C ALA A 59 -2.48 18.40 -3.36
N GLY A 60 -2.32 17.89 -2.13
CA GLY A 60 -1.09 17.27 -1.71
C GLY A 60 -0.73 16.00 -2.46
N VAL A 61 -1.68 15.06 -2.49
CA VAL A 61 -1.54 13.81 -3.23
C VAL A 61 -1.14 14.08 -4.69
N ARG A 62 -1.79 15.04 -5.35
CA ARG A 62 -1.53 15.39 -6.75
C ARG A 62 -0.11 15.86 -7.04
N LEU A 63 0.55 16.52 -6.10
CA LEU A 63 1.91 17.04 -6.29
C LEU A 63 3.00 15.97 -6.18
N LEU A 64 2.66 14.79 -5.66
CA LEU A 64 3.57 13.65 -5.49
C LEU A 64 3.45 12.64 -6.63
N LEU A 65 2.39 12.75 -7.41
CA LEU A 65 2.12 11.90 -8.56
C LEU A 65 2.66 12.53 -9.83
N ARG A 66 3.23 11.69 -10.68
CA ARG A 66 3.61 12.05 -12.05
C ARG A 66 2.38 12.03 -12.96
N ARG A 67 1.50 11.04 -12.76
CA ARG A 67 0.22 10.89 -13.48
C ARG A 67 -0.82 10.34 -12.51
N TYR A 68 -2.05 10.80 -12.67
CA TYR A 68 -3.21 10.36 -11.92
C TYR A 68 -4.47 10.81 -12.63
N ASP A 69 -5.54 10.05 -12.49
CA ASP A 69 -6.88 10.38 -12.94
C ASP A 69 -7.86 10.26 -11.75
N ASP A 70 -8.88 11.11 -11.71
CA ASP A 70 -9.99 11.06 -10.75
C ASP A 70 -9.61 10.91 -9.26
N VAL A 71 -8.50 11.54 -8.86
CA VAL A 71 -8.08 11.55 -7.45
C VAL A 71 -9.09 12.35 -6.63
N THR A 72 -9.74 11.65 -5.71
CA THR A 72 -10.72 12.18 -4.77
C THR A 72 -10.31 11.85 -3.34
N VAL A 73 -10.33 12.86 -2.48
CA VAL A 73 -10.17 12.70 -1.03
C VAL A 73 -11.48 13.08 -0.37
N ARG A 74 -11.96 12.23 0.53
CA ARG A 74 -13.13 12.50 1.37
C ARG A 74 -12.72 12.38 2.82
N VAL A 75 -12.94 13.45 3.57
CA VAL A 75 -12.69 13.53 5.00
C VAL A 75 -14.04 13.54 5.70
N GLN A 76 -14.30 12.52 6.50
CA GLN A 76 -15.42 12.49 7.43
C GLN A 76 -14.93 12.98 8.78
N SER A 77 -15.55 14.05 9.28
CA SER A 77 -15.39 14.46 10.66
C SER A 77 -16.53 15.36 11.07
N ARG A 78 -16.86 15.35 12.37
CA ARG A 78 -17.79 16.28 12.98
C ARG A 78 -17.06 17.54 13.38
N TRP A 79 -17.73 18.70 13.35
CA TRP A 79 -17.15 19.98 13.76
C TRP A 79 -16.45 19.96 15.14
N ASP A 80 -17.03 19.30 16.13
CA ASP A 80 -16.45 19.19 17.48
C ASP A 80 -15.17 18.34 17.50
N GLN A 81 -15.09 17.30 16.66
CA GLN A 81 -13.89 16.49 16.48
C GLN A 81 -12.83 17.27 15.72
N LEU A 82 -13.22 17.99 14.67
CA LEU A 82 -12.31 18.85 13.95
C LEU A 82 -11.71 19.87 14.87
N ILE A 83 -12.44 20.64 15.68
CA ILE A 83 -11.80 21.60 16.60
C ILE A 83 -10.76 20.94 17.54
N ARG A 84 -10.93 19.65 17.87
CA ARG A 84 -10.00 18.88 18.72
C ARG A 84 -8.82 18.27 17.97
N GLY A 85 -8.68 18.53 16.68
CA GLY A 85 -7.63 17.96 15.83
C GLY A 85 -8.02 16.64 15.22
N ARG A 86 -9.23 16.13 15.43
CA ARG A 86 -9.56 14.75 15.08
C ARG A 86 -10.34 14.68 13.77
N VAL A 87 -9.92 13.75 12.94
CA VAL A 87 -10.60 13.35 11.71
C VAL A 87 -11.11 11.94 11.90
N GLU A 88 -12.43 11.73 11.83
CA GLU A 88 -13.04 10.42 12.09
C GLU A 88 -12.61 9.38 11.06
N ALA A 89 -12.70 9.74 9.77
CA ALA A 89 -12.22 8.90 8.70
C ALA A 89 -11.67 9.70 7.51
N VAL A 90 -10.70 9.12 6.83
CA VAL A 90 -10.17 9.63 5.56
C VAL A 90 -10.28 8.52 4.52
N HIS A 91 -10.93 8.85 3.42
CA HIS A 91 -11.00 8.00 2.24
C HIS A 91 -10.27 8.70 1.10
N LEU A 92 -9.41 7.96 0.42
CA LEU A 92 -8.74 8.39 -0.79
C LEU A 92 -9.02 7.35 -1.86
N ALA A 93 -9.40 7.81 -3.04
CA ALA A 93 -9.54 6.97 -4.21
C ALA A 93 -9.00 7.71 -5.44
N GLY A 94 -8.57 6.95 -6.44
CA GLY A 94 -8.27 7.48 -7.77
C GLY A 94 -7.83 6.36 -8.70
N GLU A 95 -7.54 6.73 -9.94
CA GLU A 95 -7.18 5.81 -11.01
C GLU A 95 -5.86 6.23 -11.70
N ASN A 96 -5.27 5.29 -12.46
CA ASN A 96 -4.06 5.49 -13.26
C ASN A 96 -2.93 6.18 -12.50
N TRP A 97 -2.68 5.71 -11.28
CA TRP A 97 -1.67 6.25 -10.39
C TRP A 97 -0.29 5.97 -10.96
N CYS A 98 0.55 6.99 -10.99
CA CYS A 98 1.97 6.86 -11.26
C CYS A 98 2.74 7.78 -10.32
N THR A 99 3.58 7.20 -9.47
CA THR A 99 4.47 7.98 -8.60
C THR A 99 5.63 8.59 -9.40
N LYS A 100 6.33 9.57 -8.82
CA LYS A 100 7.56 10.13 -9.43
C LYS A 100 8.67 9.09 -9.63
N LEU A 101 8.67 8.03 -8.81
CA LEU A 101 9.60 6.90 -8.92
C LEU A 101 9.11 5.80 -9.87
N GLY A 102 8.01 6.03 -10.60
CA GLY A 102 7.54 5.13 -11.65
C GLY A 102 6.65 3.99 -11.17
N LEU A 103 6.38 3.85 -9.87
CA LEU A 103 5.39 2.88 -9.39
C LEU A 103 4.01 3.21 -9.95
N ARG A 104 3.40 2.25 -10.67
CA ARG A 104 2.10 2.36 -11.31
C ARG A 104 1.04 1.53 -10.57
N ALA A 105 -0.20 2.00 -10.60
CA ALA A 105 -1.37 1.22 -10.20
C ALA A 105 -2.62 1.74 -10.93
N ARG A 106 -3.39 0.83 -11.52
CA ARG A 106 -4.66 1.14 -12.18
C ARG A 106 -5.66 1.82 -11.26
N ALA A 107 -5.77 1.36 -10.02
CA ALA A 107 -6.59 2.01 -9.01
C ALA A 107 -5.93 1.89 -7.63
N LEU A 108 -6.09 2.93 -6.83
CA LEU A 108 -5.69 2.93 -5.43
C LEU A 108 -6.84 3.45 -4.59
N ARG A 109 -7.22 2.67 -3.59
CA ARG A 109 -8.23 3.03 -2.58
C ARG A 109 -7.59 2.91 -1.22
N VAL A 110 -7.71 3.94 -0.40
CA VAL A 110 -7.20 3.95 0.98
C VAL A 110 -8.32 4.42 1.88
N ALA A 111 -8.53 3.72 2.99
CA ALA A 111 -9.47 4.14 4.02
C ALA A 111 -8.80 4.04 5.39
N ALA A 112 -8.64 5.19 6.04
CA ALA A 112 -8.30 5.29 7.45
C ALA A 112 -9.59 5.50 8.24
N LEU A 113 -10.06 4.46 8.93
CA LEU A 113 -11.40 4.42 9.56
C LEU A 113 -11.40 4.76 11.04
N ARG A 114 -10.22 4.85 11.65
CA ARG A 114 -10.05 5.08 13.08
C ARG A 114 -9.28 6.36 13.31
N GLY A 115 -9.97 7.49 13.26
CA GLY A 115 -9.62 8.69 14.02
C GLY A 115 -8.17 9.14 13.84
N ALA A 116 -7.84 9.87 12.79
CA ALA A 116 -6.53 10.52 12.70
C ALA A 116 -6.53 11.79 13.57
N ALA A 117 -5.69 11.83 14.61
CA ALA A 117 -5.54 13.02 15.43
C ALA A 117 -4.41 13.90 14.85
N LEU A 118 -4.78 15.00 14.22
CA LEU A 118 -3.93 16.03 13.63
C LEU A 118 -3.47 17.04 14.68
N ASP A 119 -2.19 17.41 14.60
CA ASP A 119 -1.66 18.58 15.31
C ASP A 119 -1.94 19.86 14.52
N TYR A 120 -2.85 20.70 15.01
CA TYR A 120 -3.17 21.98 14.37
C TYR A 120 -2.09 23.04 14.49
N GLY A 121 -1.29 23.00 15.56
CA GLY A 121 -0.17 23.93 15.71
C GLY A 121 0.83 23.72 14.58
N GLU A 122 1.08 22.45 14.25
CA GLU A 122 1.84 22.06 13.06
C GLU A 122 1.08 22.39 11.77
N LEU A 123 -0.24 22.14 11.69
CA LEU A 123 -1.05 22.38 10.47
C LEU A 123 -1.03 23.85 10.03
N LEU A 124 -1.17 24.77 10.99
CA LEU A 124 -1.11 26.21 10.75
C LEU A 124 0.28 26.66 10.28
N GLN A 125 1.31 25.87 10.60
CA GLN A 125 2.67 26.07 10.11
C GLN A 125 2.93 25.30 8.81
N GLY A 126 1.89 24.70 8.23
CA GLY A 126 1.95 23.95 6.99
C GLY A 126 2.51 22.53 7.14
N ARG A 127 2.57 22.01 8.36
CA ARG A 127 3.06 20.66 8.69
C ARG A 127 1.88 19.81 9.14
N VAL A 128 1.72 18.61 8.61
CA VAL A 128 0.65 17.71 9.06
C VAL A 128 1.32 16.65 9.92
N THR A 129 1.04 16.61 11.21
CA THR A 129 1.58 15.62 12.15
C THR A 129 0.42 14.88 12.81
N LEU A 130 0.57 13.56 12.94
CA LEU A 130 -0.37 12.77 13.73
C LEU A 130 0.10 12.69 15.17
N THR A 131 -0.79 12.96 16.11
CA THR A 131 -0.57 12.72 17.54
C THR A 131 -0.88 11.26 17.92
N GLU A 132 -1.67 10.55 17.10
CA GLU A 132 -1.99 9.14 17.26
C GLU A 132 -1.91 8.42 15.90
N ALA A 133 -1.40 7.18 15.88
CA ALA A 133 -1.31 6.40 14.65
C ALA A 133 -2.72 6.06 14.13
N ALA A 134 -2.98 6.40 12.87
CA ALA A 134 -4.24 6.05 12.23
C ALA A 134 -4.16 4.62 11.67
N GLN A 135 -5.25 3.88 11.80
CA GLN A 135 -5.35 2.52 11.26
C GLN A 135 -6.34 2.49 10.10
N GLY A 136 -5.99 1.74 9.07
CA GLY A 136 -6.76 1.66 7.85
C GLY A 136 -6.42 0.46 6.99
N TRP A 137 -6.86 0.53 5.75
CA TRP A 137 -6.53 -0.41 4.69
C TRP A 137 -6.27 0.35 3.40
N ALA A 138 -5.54 -0.30 2.51
CA ALA A 138 -5.28 0.15 1.17
C ALA A 138 -5.51 -1.01 0.20
N GLU A 139 -6.20 -0.75 -0.89
CA GLU A 139 -6.37 -1.68 -1.99
C GLU A 139 -5.74 -1.05 -3.22
N ALA A 140 -4.79 -1.77 -3.82
CA ALA A 140 -4.13 -1.37 -5.05
C ALA A 140 -4.44 -2.40 -6.13
N VAL A 141 -4.98 -1.94 -7.25
CA VAL A 141 -5.30 -2.78 -8.42
C VAL A 141 -4.21 -2.57 -9.44
N PHE A 142 -3.66 -3.67 -9.94
CA PHE A 142 -2.60 -3.70 -10.92
C PHE A 142 -3.04 -4.59 -12.10
N ASP A 143 -2.62 -4.24 -13.30
CA ASP A 143 -2.45 -5.24 -14.34
C ASP A 143 -1.10 -5.95 -14.23
N ALA A 144 -0.81 -6.84 -15.18
CA ALA A 144 0.40 -7.64 -15.16
C ALA A 144 1.68 -6.79 -15.26
N GLU A 145 1.69 -5.75 -16.10
CA GLU A 145 2.86 -4.87 -16.28
C GLU A 145 3.08 -4.00 -15.03
N GLU A 146 2.00 -3.44 -14.49
CA GLU A 146 2.05 -2.63 -13.27
C GLU A 146 2.46 -3.45 -12.04
N PHE A 147 2.02 -4.71 -11.96
CA PHE A 147 2.43 -5.59 -10.87
C PHE A 147 3.90 -6.00 -11.01
N ALA A 148 4.40 -6.19 -12.23
CA ALA A 148 5.82 -6.42 -12.46
C ALA A 148 6.67 -5.24 -11.97
N ASP A 149 6.25 -4.01 -12.28
CA ASP A 149 6.87 -2.79 -11.75
C ASP A 149 6.84 -2.72 -10.22
N PHE A 150 5.72 -3.13 -9.62
CA PHE A 150 5.59 -3.19 -8.16
C PHE A 150 6.61 -4.14 -7.53
N LEU A 151 6.84 -5.33 -8.11
CA LEU A 151 7.80 -6.30 -7.58
C LEU A 151 9.26 -5.82 -7.65
N VAL A 152 9.59 -5.02 -8.66
CA VAL A 152 10.94 -4.45 -8.83
C VAL A 152 11.09 -3.07 -8.19
N TYR A 153 10.02 -2.52 -7.59
CA TYR A 153 10.06 -1.25 -6.91
C TYR A 153 11.07 -1.32 -5.76
N PRO A 154 11.99 -0.34 -5.59
CA PRO A 154 13.16 -0.50 -4.72
C PRO A 154 12.85 -0.95 -3.28
N GLN A 155 11.76 -0.46 -2.71
CA GLN A 155 11.32 -0.80 -1.36
C GLN A 155 10.76 -2.23 -1.26
N VAL A 156 10.08 -2.70 -2.31
CA VAL A 156 9.56 -4.08 -2.40
C VAL A 156 10.69 -5.05 -2.71
N ALA A 157 11.54 -4.72 -3.68
CA ALA A 157 12.69 -5.51 -4.07
C ALA A 157 13.68 -5.71 -2.90
N ALA A 158 13.93 -4.67 -2.10
CA ALA A 158 14.78 -4.78 -0.93
C ALA A 158 14.17 -5.63 0.21
N ALA A 159 12.85 -5.80 0.23
CA ALA A 159 12.17 -6.70 1.16
C ALA A 159 12.12 -8.16 0.67
N ALA A 160 12.59 -8.43 -0.56
CA ALA A 160 12.65 -9.77 -1.12
C ALA A 160 13.51 -10.68 -0.23
N PRO A 161 13.17 -11.99 -0.14
CA PRO A 161 13.82 -12.90 0.79
C PRO A 161 15.30 -13.06 0.46
N GLU A 162 16.11 -13.16 1.51
CA GLU A 162 17.52 -13.54 1.44
C GLU A 162 17.67 -14.97 1.95
N LEU A 163 18.31 -15.82 1.16
CA LEU A 163 18.61 -17.20 1.51
C LEU A 163 20.08 -17.48 1.17
N GLU A 164 20.81 -18.09 2.09
CA GLU A 164 22.23 -18.44 1.89
C GLU A 164 23.11 -17.24 1.44
N GLY A 165 22.78 -16.04 1.90
CA GLY A 165 23.53 -14.82 1.57
C GLY A 165 23.21 -14.21 0.19
N ALA A 166 22.21 -14.74 -0.52
CA ALA A 166 21.74 -14.19 -1.78
C ALA A 166 20.28 -13.72 -1.66
N GLN A 167 20.01 -12.49 -2.11
CA GLN A 167 18.65 -11.96 -2.19
C GLN A 167 17.98 -12.43 -3.48
N PHE A 168 16.71 -12.85 -3.38
CA PHE A 168 15.88 -13.11 -4.55
C PHE A 168 15.61 -11.79 -5.29
N ARG A 169 15.83 -11.77 -6.61
CA ARG A 169 15.59 -10.58 -7.46
C ARG A 169 14.48 -10.89 -8.44
N PHE A 170 13.37 -10.17 -8.33
CA PHE A 170 12.31 -10.24 -9.33
C PHE A 170 12.78 -9.69 -10.68
N CYS A 171 12.38 -10.36 -11.76
CA CYS A 171 12.54 -9.89 -13.12
C CYS A 171 11.19 -9.30 -13.55
N GLY A 172 11.19 -8.14 -14.21
CA GLY A 172 9.99 -7.34 -14.51
C GLY A 172 8.99 -7.95 -15.52
N SER A 173 8.83 -9.27 -15.56
CA SER A 173 7.80 -9.97 -16.32
C SER A 173 6.85 -10.68 -15.37
N VAL A 174 5.56 -10.38 -15.50
CA VAL A 174 4.47 -11.02 -14.77
C VAL A 174 3.37 -11.38 -15.75
N GLU A 175 2.72 -12.51 -15.52
CA GLU A 175 1.52 -12.96 -16.22
C GLU A 175 0.45 -13.28 -15.18
N ILE A 176 -0.79 -12.84 -15.41
CA ILE A 176 -1.91 -13.08 -14.49
C ILE A 176 -2.93 -13.97 -15.22
N SER A 177 -3.23 -15.15 -14.66
CA SER A 177 -4.32 -16.01 -15.13
C SER A 177 -5.47 -15.92 -14.15
N SER A 178 -6.55 -15.24 -14.55
CA SER A 178 -7.77 -15.17 -13.74
C SER A 178 -8.52 -16.50 -13.69
N ALA A 179 -8.36 -17.34 -14.73
CA ALA A 179 -9.01 -18.65 -14.80
C ALA A 179 -8.40 -19.63 -13.78
N ASP A 180 -7.08 -19.55 -13.59
CA ASP A 180 -6.35 -20.42 -12.68
C ASP A 180 -6.12 -19.78 -11.30
N GLU A 181 -6.53 -18.52 -11.11
CA GLU A 181 -6.24 -17.70 -9.93
C GLU A 181 -4.74 -17.71 -9.58
N THR A 182 -3.91 -17.58 -10.63
CA THR A 182 -2.46 -17.61 -10.49
C THR A 182 -1.78 -16.39 -11.09
N LEU A 183 -0.65 -16.06 -10.50
CA LEU A 183 0.30 -15.06 -10.98
C LEU A 183 1.63 -15.74 -11.26
N THR A 184 2.09 -15.67 -12.50
CA THR A 184 3.40 -16.18 -12.87
C THR A 184 4.39 -15.03 -12.93
N PHE A 185 5.54 -15.18 -12.29
CA PHE A 185 6.61 -14.19 -12.26
C PHE A 185 7.95 -14.84 -12.60
N GLN A 186 8.91 -14.03 -12.99
CA GLN A 186 10.30 -14.47 -13.15
C GLN A 186 11.17 -13.84 -12.08
N GLY A 187 12.27 -14.50 -11.75
CA GLY A 187 13.26 -13.95 -10.85
C GLY A 187 14.57 -14.72 -10.89
N SER A 188 15.52 -14.26 -10.09
CA SER A 188 16.82 -14.90 -9.96
C SER A 188 17.26 -15.00 -8.51
N HIS A 189 18.01 -16.04 -8.18
CA HIS A 189 18.62 -16.22 -6.87
C HIS A 189 19.98 -16.91 -7.01
N ALA A 190 21.03 -16.28 -6.47
CA ALA A 190 22.43 -16.67 -6.62
C ALA A 190 22.89 -16.95 -8.07
N GLY A 191 22.31 -16.25 -9.06
CA GLY A 191 22.65 -16.38 -10.47
C GLY A 191 21.73 -17.30 -11.28
N ASP A 192 20.94 -18.14 -10.62
CA ASP A 192 19.99 -19.05 -11.27
C ASP A 192 18.68 -18.32 -11.59
N LEU A 193 18.06 -18.66 -12.73
CA LEU A 193 16.78 -18.10 -13.16
C LEU A 193 15.63 -19.03 -12.82
N PHE A 194 14.53 -18.44 -12.34
CA PHE A 194 13.34 -19.16 -11.90
C PHE A 194 12.09 -18.60 -12.55
N ARG A 195 11.16 -19.50 -12.87
CA ARG A 195 9.75 -19.16 -13.13
C ARG A 195 8.92 -19.57 -11.91
N GLY A 196 8.38 -18.58 -11.21
CA GLY A 196 7.54 -18.79 -10.05
C GLY A 196 6.06 -18.64 -10.39
N THR A 197 5.22 -19.47 -9.76
CA THR A 197 3.77 -19.34 -9.80
C THR A 197 3.29 -19.08 -8.38
N LEU A 198 2.64 -17.94 -8.18
CA LEU A 198 1.95 -17.56 -6.95
C LEU A 198 0.46 -17.88 -7.12
N SER A 199 -0.10 -18.65 -6.19
CA SER A 199 -1.54 -18.87 -6.08
C SER A 199 -2.05 -18.36 -4.74
N CYS A 200 -3.22 -17.71 -4.78
CA CYS A 200 -3.91 -17.17 -3.61
C CYS A 200 -5.40 -17.45 -3.79
N GLY A 201 -5.82 -18.63 -3.37
CA GLY A 201 -7.24 -18.97 -3.34
C GLY A 201 -8.00 -18.11 -2.32
N ASP A 202 -9.32 -18.14 -2.42
CA ASP A 202 -10.20 -17.36 -1.56
C ASP A 202 -9.98 -17.65 -0.06
N GLY A 203 -9.28 -16.74 0.62
CA GLY A 203 -8.98 -16.84 2.06
C GLY A 203 -7.85 -17.80 2.43
N THR A 204 -7.10 -18.31 1.45
CA THR A 204 -5.93 -19.17 1.70
C THR A 204 -4.64 -18.36 1.78
N GLN A 205 -3.63 -18.91 2.45
CA GLN A 205 -2.30 -18.29 2.47
C GLN A 205 -1.67 -18.37 1.07
N PRO A 206 -0.86 -17.37 0.66
CA PRO A 206 -0.15 -17.42 -0.60
C PRO A 206 0.72 -18.68 -0.66
N GLN A 207 0.64 -19.38 -1.78
CA GLN A 207 1.50 -20.50 -2.10
C GLN A 207 2.35 -20.15 -3.31
N VAL A 208 3.63 -20.50 -3.25
CA VAL A 208 4.58 -20.25 -4.34
C VAL A 208 5.16 -21.58 -4.78
N SER A 209 5.16 -21.81 -6.09
CA SER A 209 5.83 -22.95 -6.72
C SER A 209 6.86 -22.45 -7.71
N LEU A 210 8.10 -22.92 -7.58
CA LEU A 210 9.22 -22.53 -8.44
C LEU A 210 9.55 -23.64 -9.43
N HIS A 211 9.79 -23.24 -10.67
CA HIS A 211 10.26 -24.10 -11.75
C HIS A 211 11.61 -23.59 -12.25
N GLY A 212 12.58 -24.50 -12.35
CA GLY A 212 13.96 -24.21 -12.75
C GLY A 212 14.88 -25.40 -12.46
N ASP A 213 16.13 -25.31 -12.89
CA ASP A 213 17.17 -26.29 -12.58
C ASP A 213 17.77 -25.96 -11.21
N ILE A 214 17.21 -26.54 -10.16
CA ILE A 214 17.58 -26.30 -8.76
C ILE A 214 17.38 -27.57 -7.95
N ASP A 215 18.22 -27.77 -6.95
CA ASP A 215 18.04 -28.86 -6.00
C ASP A 215 16.72 -28.71 -5.22
N GLU A 216 16.11 -29.84 -4.91
CA GLU A 216 14.79 -29.88 -4.26
C GLU A 216 14.77 -29.11 -2.93
N ALA A 217 15.84 -29.21 -2.14
CA ALA A 217 15.90 -28.61 -0.82
C ALA A 217 15.90 -27.09 -0.89
N ARG A 218 16.72 -26.51 -1.76
CA ARG A 218 16.79 -25.06 -2.00
C ARG A 218 15.52 -24.54 -2.64
N ARG A 219 14.90 -25.30 -3.55
CA ARG A 219 13.58 -24.98 -4.13
C ARG A 219 12.53 -24.81 -3.03
N VAL A 220 12.37 -25.81 -2.17
CA VAL A 220 11.39 -25.78 -1.07
C VAL A 220 11.68 -24.64 -0.08
N ALA A 221 12.95 -24.34 0.19
CA ALA A 221 13.33 -23.22 1.05
C ALA A 221 12.96 -21.87 0.42
N LEU A 222 13.25 -21.67 -0.86
CA LEU A 222 12.89 -20.45 -1.60
C LEU A 222 11.38 -20.28 -1.74
N GLU A 223 10.65 -21.34 -2.08
CA GLU A 223 9.18 -21.31 -2.16
C GLU A 223 8.56 -20.87 -0.83
N ARG A 224 9.05 -21.42 0.30
CA ARG A 224 8.59 -21.02 1.63
C ARG A 224 8.93 -19.56 1.95
N ALA A 225 10.14 -19.12 1.61
CA ALA A 225 10.58 -17.76 1.85
C ALA A 225 9.77 -16.76 1.01
N LEU A 226 9.52 -17.06 -0.27
CA LEU A 226 8.69 -16.25 -1.17
C LEU A 226 7.22 -16.25 -0.73
N ALA A 227 6.66 -17.39 -0.33
CA ALA A 227 5.31 -17.44 0.23
C ALA A 227 5.21 -16.56 1.49
N SER A 228 6.23 -16.58 2.35
CA SER A 228 6.28 -15.69 3.51
C SER A 228 6.44 -14.22 3.13
N PHE A 229 7.23 -13.91 2.10
CA PHE A 229 7.35 -12.57 1.53
C PHE A 229 5.98 -12.07 1.05
N PHE A 230 5.27 -12.83 0.22
CA PHE A 230 3.94 -12.43 -0.25
C PHE A 230 2.93 -12.35 0.89
N ARG A 231 3.02 -13.21 1.92
CA ARG A 231 2.12 -13.18 3.08
C ARG A 231 2.33 -11.97 3.98
N SER A 232 3.59 -11.60 4.19
CA SER A 232 3.99 -10.65 5.23
C SER A 232 4.78 -9.48 4.63
N LEU A 233 4.54 -9.15 3.36
CA LEU A 233 5.20 -8.04 2.70
C LEU A 233 4.89 -6.78 3.48
N TYR A 234 5.92 -6.26 4.12
CA TYR A 234 5.88 -5.04 4.89
C TYR A 234 6.62 -3.97 4.11
N VAL A 235 5.88 -2.97 3.64
CA VAL A 235 6.45 -1.81 2.97
C VAL A 235 6.20 -0.61 3.85
N ASP A 236 7.26 -0.04 4.42
CA ASP A 236 7.17 1.27 5.05
C ASP A 236 7.24 2.35 3.97
N LEU A 237 6.12 3.03 3.82
CA LEU A 237 5.93 4.15 2.91
C LEU A 237 5.85 5.44 3.72
N ALA A 238 6.95 5.76 4.39
CA ALA A 238 7.17 7.03 5.09
C ALA A 238 6.31 7.17 6.36
N GLY A 239 6.37 6.17 7.22
CA GLY A 239 5.50 6.09 8.38
C GLY A 239 4.11 5.57 8.05
N VAL A 240 3.85 5.14 6.80
CA VAL A 240 2.71 4.29 6.44
C VAL A 240 3.22 2.87 6.27
N CYS A 241 2.97 2.06 7.26
CA CYS A 241 3.31 0.65 7.28
C CYS A 241 2.22 -0.11 6.51
N LEU A 242 2.53 -0.57 5.30
CA LEU A 242 1.65 -1.45 4.55
C LEU A 242 2.06 -2.89 4.81
N SER A 243 1.14 -3.70 5.31
CA SER A 243 1.32 -5.14 5.41
C SER A 243 0.37 -5.82 4.43
N PHE A 244 0.87 -6.75 3.63
CA PHE A 244 0.02 -7.54 2.74
C PHE A 244 -1.04 -8.30 3.52
N GLU A 245 -2.27 -8.26 3.02
CA GLU A 245 -3.40 -8.97 3.59
C GLU A 245 -3.87 -10.08 2.66
N ARG A 246 -4.10 -9.76 1.38
CA ARG A 246 -4.61 -10.73 0.41
C ARG A 246 -4.35 -10.29 -1.03
N LEU A 247 -4.15 -11.25 -1.93
CA LEU A 247 -4.24 -11.05 -3.38
C LEU A 247 -5.62 -11.50 -3.86
N ARG A 248 -6.23 -10.77 -4.79
CA ARG A 248 -7.46 -11.16 -5.48
C ARG A 248 -7.22 -11.10 -6.98
N PHE A 249 -7.84 -12.02 -7.70
CA PHE A 249 -7.77 -12.08 -9.15
C PHE A 249 -9.09 -11.62 -9.74
N GLY A 250 -9.04 -10.64 -10.64
CA GLY A 250 -10.14 -10.25 -11.51
C GLY A 250 -9.82 -10.63 -12.95
N LYS A 251 -10.75 -10.33 -13.86
CA LYS A 251 -10.59 -10.53 -15.31
C LYS A 251 -9.40 -9.68 -15.80
N ASP A 252 -8.23 -10.30 -15.91
CA ASP A 252 -6.94 -9.70 -16.32
C ASP A 252 -6.33 -8.68 -15.35
N VAL A 253 -6.74 -8.69 -14.07
CA VAL A 253 -6.20 -7.79 -13.05
C VAL A 253 -5.88 -8.54 -11.77
N ALA A 254 -4.84 -8.11 -11.06
CA ALA A 254 -4.56 -8.52 -9.70
C ALA A 254 -4.80 -7.35 -8.76
N ALA A 255 -5.63 -7.56 -7.74
CA ALA A 255 -5.83 -6.60 -6.68
C ALA A 255 -5.05 -7.04 -5.44
N VAL A 256 -4.13 -6.19 -4.99
CA VAL A 256 -3.41 -6.36 -3.73
C VAL A 256 -4.18 -5.61 -2.65
N LEU A 257 -4.73 -6.36 -1.71
CA LEU A 257 -5.24 -5.82 -0.47
C LEU A 257 -4.10 -5.75 0.54
N LEU A 258 -3.85 -4.54 1.03
CA LEU A 258 -2.85 -4.20 2.02
C LEU A 258 -3.56 -3.65 3.24
N LYS A 259 -3.20 -4.12 4.42
CA LYS A 259 -3.53 -3.44 5.65
C LYS A 259 -2.58 -2.26 5.82
N ALA A 260 -3.11 -1.09 6.17
CA ALA A 260 -2.35 0.14 6.30
C ALA A 260 -2.34 0.62 7.76
N GLU A 261 -1.15 0.83 8.32
CA GLU A 261 -0.97 1.48 9.60
C GLU A 261 -0.18 2.78 9.40
N ILE A 262 -0.83 3.91 9.59
CA ILE A 262 -0.26 5.25 9.40
C ILE A 262 0.26 5.74 10.75
N ARG A 263 1.54 5.53 11.02
CA ARG A 263 2.22 5.93 12.25
C ARG A 263 2.66 7.38 12.25
N ARG A 264 3.03 7.92 11.08
CA ARG A 264 3.52 9.28 10.94
C ARG A 264 3.12 9.83 9.58
N ILE A 265 2.88 11.14 9.52
CA ILE A 265 2.77 11.85 8.25
C ILE A 265 4.15 12.44 7.89
N PRO A 266 4.71 12.12 6.71
CA PRO A 266 5.97 12.68 6.23
C PRO A 266 5.90 14.18 6.01
N ASN A 267 7.05 14.84 6.00
CA ASN A 267 7.21 16.25 5.63
C ASN A 267 7.99 16.36 4.31
N PRO A 268 7.42 16.93 3.23
CA PRO A 268 7.99 16.82 1.88
C PRO A 268 9.20 17.74 1.69
N PHE A 269 9.45 18.65 2.64
CA PHE A 269 10.50 19.66 2.61
C PHE A 269 11.69 19.28 3.50
N ARG A 270 11.49 18.36 4.45
CA ARG A 270 12.52 17.93 5.41
C ARG A 270 12.96 16.49 5.19
N ASP A 271 12.00 15.61 4.92
CA ASP A 271 12.30 14.21 4.65
C ASP A 271 12.79 14.13 3.20
N ARG A 272 14.11 13.98 3.00
CA ARG A 272 14.69 13.83 1.65
C ARG A 272 14.19 12.52 1.06
N ILE A 273 13.48 12.64 -0.06
CA ILE A 273 12.96 11.52 -0.85
C ILE A 273 13.97 11.08 -1.90
#